data_AF-A0A2N2X1K7-F1
#
_entry.id   AF-A0A2N2X1K7-F1
#
_cell.length_a   1.000
_cell.length_b   1.000
_cell.length_c   1.000
_cell.angle_alpha   90.00
_cell.angle_beta   90.00
_cell.angle_gamma   90.00
#
_symmetry.space_group_name_H-M   'P 1'
#
loop_
_entity.id
_entity.type
_entity.pdbx_description
1 polymer ?
#
loop_
_entity_poly.entity_id
_entity_poly.type
_entity_poly.pdbx_seq_one_letter_code
_entity_poly.pdbx_strand_id
1 'polypeptide(L)'
;MKNSIYAVAFAVLFLSACKTDPKKAESNEMNNNEMQMGTDNHDHSSMDGTMQADKTMDATTQKSDLTSAIIDGYLVLKNALIKDDSKKAAEGAKMMLTAFSNFEMGKLSESQHSKYMEIAESAKEHAEHIAKNPLEHQREHFEDLSKDVNELISLVGTDKTLYQDFCPMASNNKGAIWLSESKEINNPYFGSKMLKCGSVQKQIN
;
A
#
# COMPACT_ATOMS: atom_id res chain seq x y z
N MET A 1 17.47 41.72 34.38
CA MET A 1 16.07 41.50 34.80
C MET A 1 15.15 42.38 33.97
N LYS A 2 14.52 41.82 32.94
CA LYS A 2 13.32 42.37 32.29
C LYS A 2 12.50 41.17 31.83
N ASN A 3 11.41 40.91 32.53
CA ASN A 3 10.44 39.86 32.23
C ASN A 3 9.34 40.48 31.38
N SER A 4 9.01 39.87 30.25
CA SER A 4 7.82 40.23 29.47
C SER A 4 6.89 39.03 29.43
N ILE A 5 5.80 39.16 30.19
CA ILE A 5 4.63 38.29 30.23
C ILE A 5 3.69 38.79 29.13
N TYR A 6 3.24 37.91 28.24
CA TYR A 6 2.08 38.18 27.38
C TYR A 6 1.00 37.15 27.68
N ALA A 7 -0.13 37.67 28.15
CA ALA A 7 -1.31 36.93 28.55
C ALA A 7 -2.14 36.48 27.34
N VAL A 8 -2.72 35.29 27.49
CA VAL A 8 -3.65 34.62 26.59
C VAL A 8 -5.02 35.30 26.62
N ALA A 9 -5.71 35.37 25.49
CA ALA A 9 -7.16 35.53 25.44
C ALA A 9 -7.76 34.52 24.45
N PHE A 10 -8.40 33.50 24.99
CA PHE A 10 -9.32 32.60 24.29
C PHE A 10 -10.69 33.30 24.19
N ALA A 11 -11.30 33.28 23.01
CA ALA A 11 -12.72 33.54 22.85
C ALA A 11 -13.29 32.50 21.88
N VAL A 12 -14.11 31.60 22.42
CA VAL A 12 -15.00 30.69 21.69
C VAL A 12 -16.42 31.11 22.06
N LEU A 13 -17.30 31.28 21.07
CA LEU A 13 -18.61 30.60 21.04
C LEU A 13 -19.41 30.96 19.76
N PHE A 14 -20.02 29.89 19.25
CA PHE A 14 -20.88 29.75 18.08
C PHE A 14 -22.21 30.50 18.19
N LEU A 15 -22.85 30.82 17.06
CA LEU A 15 -24.27 30.50 16.81
C LEU A 15 -24.62 30.43 15.31
N SER A 16 -25.46 29.44 14.99
CA SER A 16 -25.99 29.02 13.70
C SER A 16 -27.01 29.98 13.07
N ALA A 17 -27.15 29.94 11.74
CA ALA A 17 -28.30 30.48 11.02
C ALA A 17 -28.85 29.48 9.98
N CYS A 18 -30.13 29.16 10.13
CA CYS A 18 -30.91 28.26 9.28
C CYS A 18 -31.22 28.87 7.90
N LYS A 19 -31.28 28.02 6.87
CA LYS A 19 -32.10 28.25 5.66
C LYS A 19 -33.10 27.12 5.54
N THR A 20 -34.37 27.50 5.56
CA THR A 20 -35.54 26.68 5.22
C THR A 20 -35.79 26.74 3.71
N ASP A 21 -36.04 25.59 3.09
CA ASP A 21 -37.03 25.48 2.02
C ASP A 21 -37.60 24.04 1.98
N PRO A 22 -38.92 23.85 1.77
CA PRO A 22 -39.59 22.57 1.96
C PRO A 22 -39.78 21.82 0.64
N LYS A 23 -39.53 20.51 0.59
CA LYS A 23 -40.15 19.61 -0.40
C LYS A 23 -40.53 18.27 0.23
N LYS A 24 -41.82 18.20 0.56
CA LYS A 24 -42.79 17.13 0.33
C LYS A 24 -42.26 15.69 0.47
N ALA A 25 -42.55 15.09 1.62
CA ALA A 25 -42.68 13.65 1.75
C ALA A 25 -43.98 13.20 1.05
N GLU A 26 -43.89 12.14 0.25
CA GLU A 26 -45.03 11.34 -0.17
C GLU A 26 -44.83 9.94 0.41
N SER A 27 -45.64 9.65 1.41
CA SER A 27 -45.92 8.33 1.95
C SER A 27 -46.74 7.55 0.93
N ASN A 28 -46.44 6.26 0.73
CA ASN A 28 -47.46 5.32 0.28
C ASN A 28 -47.43 4.08 1.17
N GLU A 29 -48.61 3.78 1.70
CA GLU A 29 -48.92 2.69 2.60
C GLU A 29 -48.93 1.32 1.89
N MET A 30 -48.46 0.33 2.64
CA MET A 30 -49.02 -1.01 2.88
C MET A 30 -49.88 -1.67 1.78
N ASN A 31 -49.44 -2.87 1.39
CA ASN A 31 -50.37 -3.99 1.24
C ASN A 31 -49.75 -5.25 1.87
N ASN A 32 -50.47 -5.82 2.84
CA ASN A 32 -50.21 -7.12 3.44
C ASN A 32 -51.07 -8.15 2.69
N ASN A 33 -50.47 -9.26 2.25
CA ASN A 33 -51.23 -10.49 2.05
C ASN A 33 -50.32 -11.71 2.28
N GLU A 34 -50.50 -12.29 3.46
CA GLU A 34 -50.68 -13.72 3.78
C GLU A 34 -49.78 -14.83 3.18
N MET A 35 -49.52 -15.79 4.06
CA MET A 35 -48.66 -16.97 3.98
C MET A 35 -49.00 -17.95 2.85
N GLN A 36 -47.96 -18.53 2.25
CA GLN A 36 -48.03 -19.91 1.77
C GLN A 36 -46.66 -20.61 1.97
N MET A 37 -46.66 -21.61 2.84
CA MET A 37 -45.60 -22.59 3.00
C MET A 37 -45.52 -23.44 1.73
N GLY A 38 -44.40 -23.34 1.03
CA GLY A 38 -44.00 -24.24 -0.05
C GLY A 38 -42.66 -24.86 0.31
N THR A 39 -42.66 -26.16 0.51
CA THR A 39 -41.49 -27.03 0.46
C THR A 39 -40.72 -26.79 -0.84
N ASP A 40 -39.39 -26.82 -0.82
CA ASP A 40 -38.62 -27.72 -1.69
C ASP A 40 -37.11 -27.68 -1.40
N ASN A 41 -36.55 -28.89 -1.44
CA ASN A 41 -35.15 -29.24 -1.40
C ASN A 41 -34.32 -28.45 -2.43
N HIS A 42 -33.18 -27.90 -2.00
CA HIS A 42 -32.02 -27.72 -2.87
C HIS A 42 -30.74 -28.19 -2.17
N ASP A 43 -30.45 -29.45 -2.42
CA ASP A 43 -29.16 -30.02 -2.84
C ASP A 43 -27.88 -29.26 -2.42
N HIS A 44 -27.21 -29.80 -1.39
CA HIS A 44 -25.82 -29.52 -1.07
C HIS A 44 -24.91 -30.29 -2.04
N SER A 45 -24.62 -29.68 -3.18
CA SER A 45 -23.58 -30.15 -4.08
C SER A 45 -22.22 -29.54 -3.71
N SER A 46 -21.28 -30.45 -3.42
CA SER A 46 -19.87 -30.28 -3.11
C SER A 46 -19.16 -29.15 -3.86
N MET A 47 -18.48 -28.29 -3.10
CA MET A 47 -17.32 -27.55 -3.62
C MET A 47 -16.09 -28.47 -3.54
N ASP A 48 -15.98 -29.38 -4.51
CA ASP A 48 -14.69 -29.87 -4.97
C ASP A 48 -14.17 -28.83 -5.98
N GLY A 49 -13.32 -27.94 -5.48
CA GLY A 49 -12.68 -26.87 -6.24
C GLY A 49 -11.18 -27.09 -6.24
N THR A 50 -10.78 -28.16 -6.93
CA THR A 50 -9.49 -28.42 -7.55
C THR A 50 -8.50 -27.26 -7.45
N MET A 51 -7.40 -27.47 -6.72
CA MET A 51 -6.20 -26.66 -6.82
C MET A 51 -5.67 -26.73 -8.26
N GLN A 52 -6.05 -25.76 -9.09
CA GLN A 52 -5.56 -25.66 -10.45
C GLN A 52 -4.26 -24.83 -10.47
N ALA A 53 -3.17 -25.58 -10.52
CA ALA A 53 -1.95 -25.32 -11.28
C ALA A 53 -1.34 -23.90 -11.19
N ASP A 54 -0.25 -23.85 -10.42
CA ASP A 54 0.98 -23.11 -10.67
C ASP A 54 1.16 -22.75 -12.15
N LYS A 55 0.60 -21.62 -12.56
CA LYS A 55 0.98 -20.96 -13.80
C LYS A 55 2.31 -20.31 -13.46
N THR A 56 3.40 -20.93 -13.90
CA THR A 56 4.74 -20.33 -13.86
C THR A 56 4.67 -19.01 -14.65
N MET A 57 4.36 -17.94 -13.93
CA MET A 57 4.37 -16.56 -14.40
C MET A 57 5.83 -16.13 -14.46
N ASP A 58 6.53 -16.58 -15.51
CA ASP A 58 7.91 -16.22 -15.74
C ASP A 58 7.94 -14.79 -16.31
N ALA A 59 8.06 -13.80 -15.43
CA ALA A 59 8.42 -12.44 -15.81
C ALA A 59 9.93 -12.34 -15.76
N THR A 60 10.59 -12.70 -16.87
CA THR A 60 12.02 -12.50 -17.06
C THR A 60 12.32 -11.00 -16.94
N THR A 61 12.86 -10.59 -15.80
CA THR A 61 13.33 -9.24 -15.58
C THR A 61 14.81 -9.22 -15.94
N GLN A 62 15.33 -8.07 -16.40
CA GLN A 62 16.77 -7.96 -16.66
C GLN A 62 17.52 -8.17 -15.35
N LYS A 63 18.60 -8.97 -15.35
CA LYS A 63 19.39 -9.17 -14.14
C LYS A 63 20.26 -7.94 -13.88
N SER A 64 20.14 -7.33 -12.69
CA SER A 64 20.88 -6.11 -12.34
C SER A 64 21.09 -5.97 -10.84
N ASP A 65 22.33 -5.71 -10.42
CA ASP A 65 22.70 -5.47 -9.01
C ASP A 65 22.55 -3.99 -8.60
N LEU A 66 22.24 -3.10 -9.55
CA LEU A 66 22.08 -1.66 -9.31
C LEU A 66 20.98 -1.33 -8.31
N THR A 67 19.94 -2.18 -8.26
CA THR A 67 18.77 -1.96 -7.41
C THR A 67 18.86 -2.68 -6.06
N SER A 68 19.88 -3.54 -5.85
CA SER A 68 19.93 -4.45 -4.70
C SER A 68 19.86 -3.73 -3.36
N ALA A 69 20.64 -2.67 -3.18
CA ALA A 69 20.65 -1.90 -1.93
C ALA A 69 19.34 -1.16 -1.66
N ILE A 70 18.67 -0.68 -2.71
CA ILE A 70 17.35 -0.05 -2.61
C ILE A 70 16.31 -1.09 -2.19
N ILE A 71 16.34 -2.27 -2.82
CA ILE A 71 15.44 -3.38 -2.50
C ILE A 71 15.68 -3.86 -1.07
N ASP A 72 16.93 -3.94 -0.60
CA ASP A 72 17.23 -4.34 0.79
C ASP A 72 16.63 -3.37 1.81
N GLY A 73 16.74 -2.05 1.57
CA GLY A 73 16.07 -1.04 2.39
C GLY A 73 14.54 -1.17 2.35
N TYR A 74 13.98 -1.40 1.16
CA TYR A 74 12.54 -1.62 0.96
C TYR A 74 12.04 -2.85 1.73
N LEU A 75 12.77 -3.96 1.69
CA LEU A 75 12.38 -5.18 2.39
C LEU A 75 12.46 -5.03 3.92
N VAL A 76 13.47 -4.30 4.44
CA VAL A 76 13.52 -3.94 5.87
C VAL A 76 12.29 -3.14 6.27
N LEU A 77 11.93 -2.12 5.47
CA LEU A 77 10.74 -1.30 5.68
C LEU A 77 9.46 -2.14 5.64
N LYS A 78 9.24 -2.90 4.56
CA LYS A 78 8.06 -3.75 4.37
C LYS A 78 7.88 -4.73 5.53
N ASN A 79 8.96 -5.40 5.94
CA ASN A 79 8.92 -6.37 7.03
C ASN A 79 8.70 -5.74 8.40
N ALA A 80 9.11 -4.48 8.59
CA ALA A 80 8.77 -3.73 9.78
C ALA A 80 7.28 -3.37 9.83
N LEU A 81 6.70 -2.95 8.69
CA LEU A 81 5.27 -2.63 8.59
C LEU A 81 4.36 -3.83 8.83
N ILE A 82 4.78 -5.03 8.41
CA ILE A 82 4.10 -6.31 8.75
C ILE A 82 4.00 -6.49 10.28
N LYS A 83 5.02 -6.05 11.02
CA LYS A 83 5.13 -6.20 12.48
C LYS A 83 4.63 -4.98 13.26
N ASP A 84 4.02 -4.01 12.58
CA ASP A 84 3.63 -2.71 13.15
C ASP A 84 4.80 -1.91 13.78
N ASP A 85 6.04 -2.20 13.37
CA ASP A 85 7.24 -1.56 13.92
C ASP A 85 7.58 -0.26 13.17
N SER A 86 6.97 0.83 13.63
CA SER A 86 7.14 2.14 13.02
C SER A 86 8.59 2.67 13.05
N LYS A 87 9.37 2.31 14.07
CA LYS A 87 10.77 2.77 14.18
C LYS A 87 11.65 2.02 13.18
N LYS A 88 11.49 0.70 13.07
CA LYS A 88 12.21 -0.11 12.10
C LYS A 88 11.80 0.21 10.67
N ALA A 89 10.54 0.56 10.44
CA ALA A 89 10.07 1.08 9.16
C ALA A 89 10.84 2.35 8.77
N ALA A 90 10.96 3.31 9.69
CA ALA A 90 11.73 4.52 9.45
C ALA A 90 13.23 4.26 9.19
N GLU A 91 13.82 3.22 9.79
CA GLU A 91 15.19 2.80 9.50
C GLU A 91 15.33 2.25 8.06
N GLY A 92 14.43 1.36 7.63
CA GLY A 92 14.42 0.85 6.26
C GLY A 92 14.27 1.96 5.21
N ALA A 93 13.40 2.94 5.47
CA ALA A 93 13.24 4.10 4.61
C ALA A 93 14.53 4.96 4.52
N LYS A 94 15.24 5.16 5.63
CA LYS A 94 16.56 5.86 5.62
C LYS A 94 17.62 5.08 4.85
N MET A 95 17.61 3.75 4.91
CA MET A 95 18.48 2.92 4.09
C MET A 95 18.19 3.14 2.59
N MET A 96 16.91 3.20 2.19
CA MET A 96 16.54 3.51 0.81
C MET A 96 17.03 4.89 0.37
N LEU A 97 16.85 5.93 1.18
CA LEU A 97 17.33 7.29 0.86
C LEU A 97 18.85 7.32 0.62
N THR A 98 19.60 6.58 1.44
CA THR A 98 21.05 6.44 1.27
C THR A 98 21.37 5.66 -0.01
N ALA A 99 20.67 4.56 -0.27
CA ALA A 99 20.87 3.74 -1.46
C ALA A 99 20.60 4.53 -2.76
N PHE A 100 19.50 5.29 -2.82
CA PHE A 100 19.22 6.15 -3.96
C PHE A 100 20.22 7.31 -4.13
N SER A 101 20.87 7.77 -3.06
CA SER A 101 21.93 8.79 -3.15
C SER A 101 23.23 8.22 -3.71
N ASN A 102 23.48 6.92 -3.48
CA ASN A 102 24.67 6.21 -3.95
C ASN A 102 24.44 5.47 -5.27
N PHE A 103 23.27 5.60 -5.88
CA PHE A 103 22.92 4.88 -7.10
C PHE A 103 23.82 5.33 -8.27
N GLU A 104 24.41 4.36 -8.96
CA GLU A 104 25.37 4.61 -10.04
C GLU A 104 24.65 4.93 -11.37
N MET A 105 24.09 6.14 -11.49
CA MET A 105 23.35 6.56 -12.70
C MET A 105 24.13 6.38 -14.00
N GLY A 106 25.47 6.51 -13.97
CA GLY A 106 26.33 6.31 -15.15
C GLY A 106 26.32 4.90 -15.74
N LYS A 107 25.73 3.91 -15.03
CA LYS A 107 25.51 2.55 -15.54
C LYS A 107 24.16 2.38 -16.26
N LEU A 108 23.30 3.39 -16.26
CA LEU A 108 22.04 3.38 -17.01
C LEU A 108 22.27 3.70 -18.49
N SER A 109 21.42 3.17 -19.36
CA SER A 109 21.34 3.66 -20.75
C SER A 109 20.79 5.08 -20.80
N GLU A 110 21.08 5.83 -21.86
CA GLU A 110 20.52 7.17 -22.06
C GLU A 110 18.98 7.18 -22.00
N SER A 111 18.34 6.14 -22.55
CA SER A 111 16.87 5.98 -22.53
C SER A 111 16.29 5.73 -21.14
N GLN A 112 17.08 5.22 -20.19
CA GLN A 112 16.64 4.94 -18.82
C GLN A 112 16.76 6.16 -17.89
N HIS A 113 17.63 7.14 -18.21
CA HIS A 113 17.98 8.23 -17.30
C HIS A 113 16.77 9.08 -16.86
N SER A 114 15.97 9.57 -17.80
CA SER A 114 14.81 10.43 -17.47
C SER A 114 13.82 9.68 -16.58
N LYS A 115 13.51 8.43 -16.94
CA LYS A 115 12.54 7.63 -16.21
C LYS A 115 13.04 7.25 -14.81
N TYR A 116 14.34 6.95 -14.68
CA TYR A 116 14.96 6.73 -13.38
C TYR A 116 14.86 7.97 -12.48
N MET A 117 15.11 9.17 -13.01
CA MET A 117 15.04 10.40 -12.21
C MET A 117 13.64 10.65 -11.66
N GLU A 118 12.60 10.47 -12.48
CA GLU A 118 11.19 10.58 -12.04
C GLU A 118 10.87 9.58 -10.91
N ILE A 119 11.23 8.31 -11.11
CA ILE A 119 11.00 7.26 -10.10
C ILE A 119 11.77 7.56 -8.82
N ALA A 120 13.04 7.95 -8.93
CA ALA A 120 13.90 8.20 -7.79
C ALA A 120 13.46 9.44 -7.00
N GLU A 121 12.93 10.47 -7.65
CA GLU A 121 12.37 11.64 -6.99
C GLU A 121 11.14 11.26 -6.15
N SER A 122 10.15 10.60 -6.77
CA SER A 122 8.94 10.11 -6.09
C SER A 122 9.26 9.14 -4.94
N ALA A 123 10.10 8.14 -5.20
CA ALA A 123 10.48 7.16 -4.19
C ALA A 123 11.20 7.78 -3.00
N LYS A 124 12.07 8.79 -3.25
CA LYS A 124 12.75 9.52 -2.17
C LYS A 124 11.75 10.33 -1.35
N GLU A 125 10.82 11.04 -1.98
CA GLU A 125 9.77 11.77 -1.26
C GLU A 125 9.00 10.84 -0.31
N HIS A 126 8.50 9.72 -0.82
CA HIS A 126 7.77 8.77 0.01
C HIS A 126 8.64 8.16 1.13
N ALA A 127 9.89 7.79 0.83
CA ALA A 127 10.82 7.30 1.85
C ALA A 127 11.12 8.36 2.93
N GLU A 128 11.24 9.63 2.57
CA GLU A 128 11.40 10.71 3.54
C GLU A 128 10.19 10.87 4.47
N HIS A 129 8.98 10.81 3.91
CA HIS A 129 7.77 10.86 4.70
C HIS A 129 7.68 9.66 5.65
N ILE A 130 7.99 8.45 5.17
CA ILE A 130 8.00 7.25 6.02
C ILE A 130 9.02 7.38 7.16
N ALA A 131 10.21 7.94 6.87
CA ALA A 131 11.28 8.09 7.84
C ALA A 131 10.95 9.07 8.99
N LYS A 132 9.98 9.97 8.79
CA LYS A 132 9.67 11.10 9.70
C LYS A 132 8.30 10.98 10.39
N ASN A 133 7.44 10.05 9.96
CA ASN A 133 6.04 10.02 10.38
C ASN A 133 5.63 8.74 11.13
N PRO A 134 4.48 8.75 11.86
CA PRO A 134 3.93 7.58 12.53
C PRO A 134 3.40 6.49 11.58
N LEU A 135 3.14 5.30 12.14
CA LEU A 135 2.79 4.06 11.42
C LEU A 135 1.71 4.21 10.33
N GLU A 136 0.59 4.88 10.62
CA GLU A 136 -0.50 4.98 9.65
C GLU A 136 -0.06 5.81 8.41
N HIS A 137 0.61 6.95 8.62
CA HIS A 137 1.21 7.72 7.52
C HIS A 137 2.34 6.98 6.81
N GLN A 138 3.10 6.14 7.52
CA GLN A 138 4.11 5.29 6.89
C GLN A 138 3.47 4.32 5.90
N ARG A 139 2.29 3.78 6.23
CA ARG A 139 1.54 2.88 5.34
C ARG A 139 0.96 3.57 4.14
N GLU A 140 0.41 4.77 4.33
CA GLU A 140 -0.08 5.61 3.23
C GLU A 140 1.02 5.83 2.19
N HIS A 141 2.20 6.27 2.62
CA HIS A 141 3.33 6.49 1.71
C HIS A 141 3.97 5.20 1.19
N PHE A 142 3.85 4.09 1.93
CA PHE A 142 4.35 2.78 1.46
C PHE A 142 3.56 2.25 0.25
N GLU A 143 2.29 2.65 0.08
CA GLU A 143 1.49 2.29 -1.10
C GLU A 143 2.14 2.77 -2.40
N ASP A 144 2.49 4.05 -2.48
CA ASP A 144 3.08 4.64 -3.67
C ASP A 144 4.57 4.28 -3.81
N LEU A 145 5.32 4.22 -2.71
CA LEU A 145 6.70 3.72 -2.72
C LEU A 145 6.80 2.31 -3.31
N SER A 146 5.82 1.43 -3.03
CA SER A 146 5.82 0.07 -3.58
C SER A 146 5.65 0.05 -5.10
N LYS A 147 4.88 1.00 -5.65
CA LYS A 147 4.74 1.16 -7.11
C LYS A 147 6.04 1.65 -7.72
N ASP A 148 6.67 2.66 -7.10
CA ASP A 148 7.93 3.22 -7.58
C ASP A 148 9.05 2.19 -7.60
N VAL A 149 9.19 1.37 -6.55
CA VAL A 149 10.21 0.32 -6.50
C VAL A 149 9.93 -0.78 -7.54
N ASN A 150 8.66 -1.15 -7.74
CA ASN A 150 8.29 -2.10 -8.79
C ASN A 150 8.58 -1.55 -10.20
N GLU A 151 8.37 -0.25 -10.42
CA GLU A 151 8.72 0.41 -11.68
C GLU A 151 10.24 0.49 -11.87
N LEU A 152 11.00 0.81 -10.80
CA LEU A 152 12.46 0.80 -10.83
C LEU A 152 13.02 -0.57 -11.24
N ILE A 153 12.49 -1.65 -10.66
CA ILE A 153 12.89 -3.01 -11.01
C ILE A 153 12.53 -3.33 -12.46
N SER A 154 11.37 -2.89 -12.94
CA SER A 154 10.97 -3.07 -14.33
C SER A 154 11.86 -2.30 -15.31
N LEU A 155 12.37 -1.13 -14.89
CA LEU A 155 13.24 -0.28 -15.69
C LEU A 155 14.69 -0.78 -15.75
N VAL A 156 15.25 -1.14 -14.59
CA VAL A 156 16.70 -1.37 -14.41
C VAL A 156 17.03 -2.84 -14.22
N GLY A 157 16.09 -3.62 -13.70
CA GLY A 157 16.30 -5.00 -13.33
C GLY A 157 16.49 -5.25 -11.83
N THR A 158 16.68 -6.51 -11.47
CA THR A 158 16.99 -6.97 -10.10
C THR A 158 17.86 -8.21 -10.17
N ASP A 159 18.68 -8.46 -9.16
CA ASP A 159 19.42 -9.70 -8.95
C ASP A 159 18.77 -10.63 -7.91
N LYS A 160 17.70 -10.15 -7.27
CA LYS A 160 16.91 -10.88 -6.26
C LYS A 160 15.66 -11.48 -6.89
N THR A 161 15.32 -12.70 -6.47
CA THR A 161 13.99 -13.26 -6.68
C THR A 161 12.98 -12.56 -5.77
N LEU A 162 11.96 -11.97 -6.36
CA LEU A 162 10.88 -11.28 -5.66
C LEU A 162 9.51 -11.75 -6.14
N TYR A 163 8.50 -11.48 -5.34
CA TYR A 163 7.10 -11.73 -5.64
C TYR A 163 6.35 -10.41 -5.56
N GLN A 164 5.62 -10.07 -6.62
CA GLN A 164 4.69 -8.95 -6.57
C GLN A 164 3.37 -9.48 -6.02
N ASP A 165 3.04 -9.05 -4.80
CA ASP A 165 1.81 -9.39 -4.11
C ASP A 165 0.77 -8.28 -4.32
N PHE A 166 -0.50 -8.60 -4.07
CA PHE A 166 -1.60 -7.65 -4.17
C PHE A 166 -2.68 -7.94 -3.14
N CYS A 167 -3.21 -6.90 -2.49
CA CYS A 167 -4.41 -7.00 -1.63
C CYS A 167 -5.49 -6.06 -2.18
N PRO A 168 -6.69 -6.56 -2.55
CA PRO A 168 -7.75 -5.74 -3.11
C PRO A 168 -8.37 -4.76 -2.10
N MET A 169 -8.23 -5.02 -0.80
CA MET A 169 -8.82 -4.20 0.27
C MET A 169 -7.94 -2.99 0.66
N ALA A 170 -6.67 -2.97 0.27
CA ALA A 170 -5.77 -1.85 0.51
C ALA A 170 -6.21 -0.60 -0.29
N SER A 171 -5.66 0.57 0.04
CA SER A 171 -5.97 1.84 -0.63
C SER A 171 -7.48 2.13 -0.74
N ASN A 172 -8.22 1.99 0.36
CA ASN A 172 -9.68 2.17 0.39
C ASN A 172 -10.43 1.25 -0.61
N ASN A 173 -10.11 -0.04 -0.62
CA ASN A 173 -10.67 -1.06 -1.54
C ASN A 173 -10.38 -0.81 -3.03
N LYS A 174 -9.39 0.04 -3.37
CA LYS A 174 -8.89 0.18 -4.75
C LYS A 174 -7.80 -0.84 -5.07
N GLY A 175 -7.23 -1.44 -4.02
CA GLY A 175 -6.14 -2.40 -4.10
C GLY A 175 -4.77 -1.75 -4.15
N ALA A 176 -3.77 -2.46 -3.64
CA ALA A 176 -2.37 -2.04 -3.67
C ALA A 176 -1.42 -3.24 -3.78
N ILE A 177 -0.26 -3.00 -4.43
CA ILE A 177 0.80 -4.00 -4.63
C ILE A 177 1.97 -3.77 -3.68
N TRP A 178 2.62 -4.83 -3.25
CA TRP A 178 3.94 -4.76 -2.60
C TRP A 178 4.86 -5.84 -3.15
N LEU A 179 6.15 -5.72 -2.85
CA LEU A 179 7.15 -6.73 -3.21
C LEU A 179 7.57 -7.55 -1.98
N SER A 180 7.73 -8.85 -2.18
CA SER A 180 8.09 -9.81 -1.13
C SER A 180 9.23 -10.71 -1.58
N GLU A 181 10.10 -11.08 -0.66
CA GLU A 181 11.18 -12.06 -0.82
C GLU A 181 10.68 -13.51 -0.67
N SER A 182 9.40 -13.72 -0.39
CA SER A 182 8.79 -15.04 -0.21
C SER A 182 7.37 -15.09 -0.77
N LYS A 183 6.91 -16.30 -1.11
CA LYS A 183 5.51 -16.55 -1.55
C LYS A 183 4.49 -16.43 -0.41
N GLU A 184 4.93 -16.33 0.85
CA GLU A 184 4.01 -16.22 1.98
C GLU A 184 3.41 -14.81 2.04
N ILE A 185 2.07 -14.74 1.97
CA ILE A 185 1.36 -13.48 2.09
C ILE A 185 1.39 -13.00 3.54
N ASN A 186 2.05 -11.85 3.72
CA ASN A 186 2.06 -11.07 4.96
C ASN A 186 1.90 -9.60 4.60
N ASN A 187 0.69 -9.07 4.82
CA ASN A 187 0.25 -7.78 4.32
C ASN A 187 0.82 -6.59 5.13
N PRO A 188 1.66 -5.73 4.53
CA PRO A 188 2.27 -4.59 5.22
C PRO A 188 1.31 -3.41 5.47
N TYR A 189 0.19 -3.33 4.74
CA TYR A 189 -0.81 -2.24 4.88
C TYR A 189 -1.70 -2.40 6.10
N PHE A 190 -1.92 -3.65 6.54
CA PHE A 190 -2.76 -3.92 7.71
C PHE A 190 -1.97 -4.48 8.89
N GLY A 191 -0.77 -5.06 8.66
CA GLY A 191 0.06 -5.63 9.72
C GLY A 191 -0.72 -6.64 10.55
N SER A 192 -0.56 -6.60 11.88
CA SER A 192 -1.21 -7.56 12.78
C SER A 192 -2.75 -7.59 12.65
N LYS A 193 -3.37 -6.53 12.15
CA LYS A 193 -4.84 -6.47 11.96
C LYS A 193 -5.34 -7.41 10.86
N MET A 194 -4.56 -7.65 9.80
CA MET A 194 -5.01 -8.46 8.65
C MET A 194 -3.84 -8.96 7.77
N LEU A 195 -2.98 -9.80 8.34
CA LEU A 195 -1.77 -10.29 7.66
C LEU A 195 -2.03 -11.07 6.38
N LYS A 196 -3.17 -11.78 6.28
CA LYS A 196 -3.41 -12.74 5.19
C LYS A 196 -4.26 -12.19 4.04
N CYS A 197 -4.54 -10.88 3.99
CA CYS A 197 -5.13 -10.29 2.79
C CYS A 197 -4.09 -10.21 1.68
N GLY A 198 -4.30 -10.98 0.61
CA GLY A 198 -3.66 -10.78 -0.67
C GLY A 198 -3.30 -12.07 -1.38
N SER A 199 -2.69 -11.92 -2.55
CA SER A 199 -2.22 -13.04 -3.38
C SER A 199 -1.01 -12.63 -4.20
N VAL A 200 -0.14 -13.61 -4.47
CA VAL A 200 0.99 -13.47 -5.38
C VAL A 200 0.46 -13.27 -6.80
N GLN A 201 0.84 -12.18 -7.46
CA GLN A 201 0.46 -11.88 -8.84
C GLN A 201 1.46 -12.42 -9.85
N LYS A 202 2.76 -12.25 -9.56
CA LYS A 202 3.86 -12.74 -10.40
C LYS A 202 5.14 -12.92 -9.59
N GLN A 203 6.02 -13.79 -10.09
CA GLN A 203 7.41 -13.87 -9.66
C GLN A 203 8.26 -12.97 -10.56
N ILE A 204 9.28 -12.34 -9.98
CA ILE A 204 10.25 -11.46 -10.62
C ILE A 204 11.62 -12.10 -10.40
N ASN A 205 12.35 -12.39 -11.47
CA ASN A 205 13.69 -13.00 -11.45
C ASN A 205 14.62 -12.34 -12.46
#